data_AF-A0A101X4B3-F1
#
_entry.id   AF-A0A101X4B3-F1
#
_cell.length_a   1.000
_cell.length_b   1.000
_cell.length_c   1.000
_cell.angle_alpha   90.00
_cell.angle_beta   90.00
_cell.angle_gamma   90.00
#
_symmetry.space_group_name_H-M   'P 1'
#
loop_
_entity.id
_entity.type
_entity.pdbx_description
1 polymer ?
#
loop_
_entity_poly.entity_id
_entity_poly.type
_entity_poly.pdbx_seq_one_letter_code
_entity_poly.pdbx_strand_id
1 'polypeptide(L)'
;MRLSKRPSRVKLKGRAEAVCPISKTVDEYIVEVEYVPREHALLIEEFERILESYRGREILHEEIAVDIAERIRNAVSPAYVKAVVRSTYRGVEVEVSAEIGGQPAMYI
;
A
#
# COMPACT_ATOMS: atom_id res chain seq x y z
N MET A 1 6.85 -7.38 -13.70
CA MET A 1 6.63 -8.29 -14.86
C MET A 1 5.94 -7.55 -16.00
N ARG A 2 6.46 -7.57 -17.23
CA ARG A 2 5.81 -6.89 -18.38
C ARG A 2 4.50 -7.60 -18.75
N LEU A 3 3.44 -6.83 -18.96
CA LEU A 3 2.11 -7.34 -19.29
C LEU A 3 1.87 -7.34 -20.81
N SER A 4 1.32 -8.43 -21.35
CA SER A 4 0.87 -8.52 -22.75
C SER A 4 -0.52 -7.92 -22.97
N LYS A 5 -1.36 -7.91 -21.93
CA LYS A 5 -2.67 -7.23 -21.88
C LYS A 5 -2.75 -6.44 -20.58
N ARG A 6 -3.28 -5.21 -20.65
CA ARG A 6 -3.31 -4.29 -19.51
C ARG A 6 -4.67 -4.39 -18.80
N PRO A 7 -4.72 -4.88 -17.54
CA PRO A 7 -5.95 -4.81 -16.77
C PRO A 7 -6.25 -3.35 -16.42
N SER A 8 -7.54 -3.03 -16.29
CA SER A 8 -7.99 -1.69 -15.87
C SER A 8 -7.67 -1.39 -14.41
N ARG A 9 -7.54 -2.42 -13.57
CA ARG A 9 -7.29 -2.33 -12.13
C ARG A 9 -6.67 -3.62 -11.60
N VAL A 10 -5.78 -3.49 -10.63
CA VAL A 10 -5.28 -4.59 -9.80
C VAL A 10 -5.53 -4.23 -8.34
N LYS A 11 -6.04 -5.17 -7.55
CA LYS A 11 -6.18 -5.03 -6.09
C LYS A 11 -5.40 -6.13 -5.38
N LEU A 12 -4.54 -5.75 -4.45
CA LEU A 12 -3.79 -6.64 -3.58
C LEU A 12 -4.20 -6.38 -2.13
N LYS A 13 -4.17 -7.42 -1.31
CA LYS A 13 -4.45 -7.34 0.12
C LYS A 13 -3.48 -8.21 0.89
N GLY A 14 -2.90 -7.67 1.94
CA GLY A 14 -1.95 -8.36 2.80
C GLY A 14 -1.98 -7.82 4.22
N ARG A 15 -1.03 -8.28 5.02
CA ARG A 15 -0.80 -7.80 6.39
C ARG A 15 0.61 -7.27 6.54
N ALA A 16 0.77 -6.25 7.36
CA ALA A 16 2.07 -5.74 7.77
C ALA A 16 2.10 -5.58 9.28
N GLU A 17 3.30 -5.56 9.84
CA GLU A 17 3.56 -5.24 11.24
C GLU A 17 4.58 -4.09 11.26
N ALA A 18 4.42 -3.15 12.17
CA ALA A 18 5.40 -2.09 12.41
C ALA A 18 5.42 -1.71 13.89
N VAL A 19 6.37 -0.87 14.30
CA VAL A 19 6.46 -0.39 15.68
C VAL A 19 5.89 1.03 15.76
N CYS A 20 4.93 1.26 16.66
CA CYS A 20 4.43 2.60 16.96
C CYS A 20 5.56 3.47 17.51
N PRO A 21 5.91 4.62 16.89
CA PRO A 21 6.95 5.50 17.39
C PRO A 21 6.64 6.07 18.79
N ILE A 22 5.37 6.17 19.16
CA ILE A 22 4.90 6.78 20.41
C ILE A 22 4.87 5.75 21.56
N SER A 23 4.15 4.64 21.41
CA SER A 23 4.02 3.63 22.47
C SER A 23 5.13 2.59 22.49
N LYS A 24 5.94 2.52 21.42
CA LYS A 24 6.97 1.48 21.23
C LYS A 24 6.43 0.05 21.20
N THR A 25 5.14 -0.11 20.93
CA THR A 25 4.48 -1.41 20.76
C THR A 25 4.43 -1.80 19.29
N VAL A 26 4.32 -3.09 19.02
CA VAL A 26 4.05 -3.60 17.67
C VAL A 26 2.57 -3.36 17.35
N ASP A 27 2.33 -2.76 16.19
CA ASP A 27 1.00 -2.59 15.59
C ASP A 27 0.86 -3.52 14.39
N GLU A 28 -0.34 -4.08 14.24
CA GLU A 28 -0.73 -4.91 13.10
C GLU A 28 -1.62 -4.12 12.14
N TYR A 29 -1.43 -4.36 10.84
CA TYR A 29 -2.11 -3.64 9.79
C TYR A 29 -2.73 -4.58 8.78
N ILE A 30 -3.94 -4.25 8.34
CA ILE A 30 -4.51 -4.76 7.08
C ILE A 30 -4.19 -3.74 6.00
N VAL A 31 -3.45 -4.17 4.98
CA VAL A 31 -3.04 -3.32 3.86
C VAL A 31 -3.82 -3.73 2.62
N GLU A 32 -4.48 -2.77 1.98
CA GLU A 32 -5.06 -2.91 0.66
C GLU A 32 -4.39 -1.95 -0.30
N VAL A 33 -3.93 -2.45 -1.45
CA VAL A 33 -3.42 -1.62 -2.53
C VAL A 33 -4.27 -1.82 -3.76
N GLU A 34 -4.66 -0.71 -4.38
CA GLU A 34 -5.22 -0.66 -5.71
C GLU A 34 -4.27 0.08 -6.63
N TYR A 35 -4.03 -0.44 -7.84
CA TYR A 35 -3.26 0.31 -8.85
C TYR A 35 -3.73 0.03 -10.27
N VAL A 36 -3.44 0.98 -11.17
CA VAL A 36 -3.69 0.89 -12.61
C VAL A 36 -2.34 0.72 -13.33
N PRO A 37 -1.98 -0.50 -13.79
CA PRO A 37 -0.69 -0.73 -14.43
C PRO A 37 -0.58 -0.03 -15.78
N ARG A 38 0.61 0.49 -16.09
CA ARG A 38 0.95 0.93 -17.46
C ARG A 38 1.52 -0.24 -18.27
N GLU A 39 2.71 -0.68 -17.91
CA GLU A 39 3.44 -1.72 -18.66
C GLU A 39 3.81 -2.94 -17.82
N HIS A 40 4.01 -2.73 -16.52
CA HIS A 40 4.47 -3.74 -15.59
C HIS A 40 3.44 -3.99 -14.48
N ALA A 41 3.23 -5.26 -14.14
CA ALA A 41 2.59 -5.65 -12.90
C ALA A 41 3.64 -5.79 -11.79
N LEU A 42 3.21 -5.44 -10.57
CA LEU A 42 3.95 -5.72 -9.34
C LEU A 42 3.88 -7.23 -9.09
N LEU A 43 5.03 -7.84 -8.78
CA LEU A 43 5.08 -9.24 -8.38
C LEU A 43 4.50 -9.41 -6.97
N ILE A 44 3.86 -10.55 -6.70
CA ILE A 44 3.25 -10.81 -5.37
C ILE A 44 4.36 -10.88 -4.32
N GLU A 45 5.48 -11.52 -4.65
CA GLU A 45 6.67 -11.64 -3.80
C GLU A 45 7.30 -10.28 -3.50
N GLU A 46 7.21 -9.34 -4.45
CA GLU A 46 7.67 -7.96 -4.23
C GLU A 46 6.73 -7.18 -3.32
N PHE A 47 5.41 -7.39 -3.46
CA PHE A 47 4.43 -6.83 -2.53
C PHE A 47 4.63 -7.36 -1.11
N GLU A 48 4.80 -8.68 -0.95
CA GLU A 48 5.13 -9.31 0.34
C GLU A 48 6.40 -8.72 0.95
N ARG A 49 7.49 -8.61 0.17
CA ARG A 49 8.74 -7.98 0.62
C ARG A 49 8.56 -6.53 1.07
N ILE A 50 7.69 -5.77 0.41
CA ILE A 50 7.35 -4.41 0.85
C ILE A 50 6.70 -4.46 2.24
N LEU A 51 5.69 -5.31 2.43
CA LEU A 51 4.97 -5.43 3.71
C LEU A 51 5.88 -5.92 4.86
N GLU A 52 6.72 -6.91 4.58
CA GLU A 52 7.68 -7.45 5.56
C GLU A 52 8.74 -6.43 5.96
N SER A 53 9.08 -5.48 5.07
CA SER A 53 10.09 -4.46 5.35
C SER A 53 9.71 -3.46 6.45
N TYR A 54 8.44 -3.46 6.89
CA TYR A 54 7.99 -2.65 8.03
C TYR A 54 8.21 -3.34 9.38
N ARG A 55 8.46 -4.65 9.40
CA ARG A 55 8.62 -5.40 10.66
C ARG A 55 9.79 -4.85 11.47
N GLY A 56 9.50 -4.42 12.70
CA GLY A 56 10.48 -3.80 13.60
C GLY A 56 10.87 -2.36 13.25
N ARG A 57 10.33 -1.77 12.16
CA ARG A 57 10.54 -0.37 11.79
C ARG A 57 9.61 0.52 12.60
N GLU A 58 10.14 1.60 13.17
CA GLU A 58 9.33 2.66 13.73
C GLU A 58 8.76 3.54 12.61
N ILE A 59 7.44 3.62 12.51
CA ILE A 59 6.73 4.42 11.49
C ILE A 59 5.30 4.73 11.96
N LEU A 60 4.83 5.96 11.70
CA LEU A 60 3.45 6.34 12.02
C LEU A 60 2.44 5.65 11.08
N HIS A 61 1.21 5.46 11.55
CA HIS A 61 0.10 4.93 10.74
C HIS A 61 -0.15 5.78 9.49
N GLU A 62 0.04 7.09 9.62
CA GLU A 62 -0.15 8.08 8.57
C GLU A 62 0.93 7.95 7.48
N GLU A 63 2.14 7.58 7.87
CA GLU A 63 3.30 7.50 6.98
C GLU A 63 3.36 6.18 6.22
N ILE A 64 2.91 5.07 6.82
CA ILE A 64 3.01 3.74 6.20
C ILE A 64 2.21 3.64 4.90
N ALA A 65 1.01 4.24 4.83
CA ALA A 65 0.22 4.25 3.59
C ALA A 65 0.93 5.02 2.47
N VAL A 66 1.54 6.17 2.80
CA VAL A 66 2.31 6.98 1.85
C VAL A 66 3.54 6.20 1.36
N ASP A 67 4.34 5.65 2.27
CA ASP A 67 5.54 4.88 1.96
C ASP A 67 5.22 3.66 1.06
N ILE A 68 4.11 2.94 1.32
CA ILE A 68 3.64 1.84 0.46
C ILE A 68 3.30 2.35 -0.94
N ALA A 69 2.50 3.42 -1.05
CA ALA A 69 2.10 3.98 -2.34
C ALA A 69 3.32 4.43 -3.16
N GLU A 70 4.30 5.07 -2.52
CA GLU A 70 5.55 5.50 -3.16
C GLU A 70 6.42 4.34 -3.61
N ARG A 71 6.57 3.29 -2.78
CA ARG A 71 7.32 2.08 -3.16
C ARG A 71 6.71 1.40 -4.37
N ILE A 72 5.38 1.31 -4.44
CA ILE A 72 4.69 0.70 -5.58
C ILE A 72 4.81 1.60 -6.82
N ARG A 73 4.69 2.92 -6.65
CA ARG A 73 4.96 3.88 -7.73
C ARG A 73 6.37 3.66 -8.30
N ASN A 74 7.37 3.56 -7.44
CA ASN A 74 8.76 3.42 -7.86
C ASN A 74 9.04 2.05 -8.50
N ALA A 75 8.38 0.98 -8.02
CA ALA A 75 8.57 -0.37 -8.55
C ALA A 75 7.98 -0.56 -9.95
N VAL A 76 6.77 -0.02 -10.23
CA VAL A 76 6.05 -0.34 -11.48
C VAL A 76 5.49 0.85 -12.24
N SER A 77 5.69 2.07 -11.76
CA SER A 77 5.25 3.32 -12.41
C SER A 77 3.80 3.26 -12.92
N PRO A 78 2.82 2.94 -12.06
CA PRO A 78 1.43 2.83 -12.46
C PRO A 78 0.85 4.20 -12.84
N ALA A 79 -0.26 4.21 -13.56
CA ALA A 79 -0.98 5.45 -13.86
C ALA A 79 -1.66 6.04 -12.61
N TYR A 80 -2.07 5.16 -11.69
CA TYR A 80 -2.69 5.48 -10.41
C TYR A 80 -2.32 4.39 -9.40
N VAL A 81 -2.12 4.78 -8.14
CA VAL A 81 -2.01 3.86 -7.01
C VAL A 81 -2.69 4.46 -5.79
N LYS A 82 -3.42 3.62 -5.06
CA LYS A 82 -4.01 3.89 -3.76
C LYS A 82 -3.58 2.82 -2.77
N ALA A 83 -2.97 3.22 -1.67
CA ALA A 83 -2.74 2.36 -0.52
C ALA A 83 -3.72 2.74 0.58
N VAL A 84 -4.37 1.75 1.18
CA VAL A 84 -5.23 1.90 2.35
C VAL A 84 -4.72 0.98 3.43
N VAL A 85 -4.46 1.54 4.59
CA VAL A 85 -3.93 0.83 5.74
C VAL A 85 -4.92 0.96 6.88
N ARG A 86 -5.28 -0.17 7.49
CA ARG A 86 -6.22 -0.24 8.61
C ARG A 86 -5.57 -0.91 9.80
N SER A 87 -5.75 -0.34 10.97
CA SER A 87 -5.30 -0.90 12.25
C SER A 87 -6.31 -0.61 13.34
N THR A 88 -6.12 -1.26 14.49
CA THR A 88 -6.83 -0.90 15.72
C THR A 88 -5.79 -0.58 16.78
N TYR A 89 -5.77 0.67 17.23
CA TYR A 89 -4.86 1.13 18.27
C TYR A 89 -5.65 1.55 19.50
N ARG A 90 -5.46 0.83 20.62
CA ARG A 90 -6.16 1.09 21.91
C ARG A 90 -7.68 1.20 21.79
N GLY A 91 -8.28 0.37 20.95
CA GLY A 91 -9.74 0.35 20.72
C GLY A 91 -10.24 1.39 19.72
N VAL A 92 -9.35 2.19 19.12
CA VAL A 92 -9.70 3.12 18.04
C VAL A 92 -9.38 2.45 16.70
N GLU A 93 -10.38 2.38 15.82
CA GLU A 93 -10.17 1.97 14.43
C GLU A 93 -9.52 3.12 13.65
N VAL A 94 -8.42 2.81 12.99
CA VAL A 94 -7.65 3.77 12.18
C VAL A 94 -7.69 3.30 10.74
N GLU A 95 -8.07 4.19 9.83
CA GLU A 95 -7.94 4.00 8.39
C GLU A 95 -7.15 5.18 7.81
N VAL A 96 -6.03 4.87 7.16
CA VAL A 96 -5.20 5.85 6.46
C VAL A 96 -5.19 5.49 4.99
N SER A 97 -5.34 6.48 4.12
CA SER A 97 -5.20 6.30 2.68
C SER A 97 -4.22 7.28 2.07
N ALA A 98 -3.45 6.81 1.09
CA ALA A 98 -2.56 7.62 0.27
C ALA A 98 -2.81 7.29 -1.19
N GLU A 99 -2.91 8.32 -2.02
CA GLU A 99 -3.20 8.21 -3.45
C GLU A 99 -2.15 8.99 -4.25
N ILE A 100 -1.66 8.39 -5.34
CA ILE A 100 -0.71 9.02 -6.26
C ILE A 100 -1.20 8.83 -7.70
N GLY A 101 -1.22 9.93 -8.46
CA GLY A 101 -1.71 9.98 -9.84
C GLY A 101 -3.16 10.45 -9.92
N GLY A 102 -3.63 10.69 -11.14
CA GLY A 102 -5.03 11.05 -11.39
C GLY A 102 -5.89 9.80 -11.40
N GLN A 103 -6.87 9.72 -10.50
CA GLN A 103 -7.94 8.73 -10.60
C GLN A 103 -8.61 8.92 -11.97
N PRO A 104 -8.75 7.88 -12.82
CA PRO A 104 -9.49 8.03 -14.06
C PRO A 104 -10.91 8.46 -13.68
N ALA A 105 -11.34 9.64 -14.12
CA ALA A 105 -12.71 10.08 -13.91
C ALA A 105 -13.63 9.04 -14.55
N MET A 106 -14.38 8.30 -13.72
CA MET A 106 -15.51 7.51 -14.21
C MET A 106 -16.60 8.49 -14.58
N TYR A 107 -16.71 8.82 -15.87
CA TYR A 107 -17.92 9.40 -16.42
C TYR A 107 -18.97 8.27 -16.47
N ILE A 108 -20.07 8.46 -15.74
CA ILE A 108 -21.27 7.62 -15.79
C ILE A 108 -22.13 8.08 -16.96
#